data_AF-X1FGN1-F1
#
_entry.id   AF-X1FGN1-F1
#
_cell.length_a   1.000
_cell.length_b   1.000
_cell.length_c   1.000
_cell.angle_alpha   90.00
_cell.angle_beta   90.00
_cell.angle_gamma   90.00
#
_symmetry.space_group_name_H-M   'P 1'
#
loop_
_entity.id
_entity.type
_entity.pdbx_description
1 polymer ?
#
loop_
_entity_poly.entity_id
_entity_poly.type
_entity_poly.pdbx_seq_one_letter_code
_entity_poly.pdbx_strand_id
1 'polypeptide(L)'
;RSNKIRSIILDNDREFHLVINEKKNEIFHDCPTFLIHSERDDKICIHLIRLLTIIKPSISLKIINNIDDFYLTSEDFGSKKKTKNYLELANACFESKNCVDGLNYLNKAIINQHECESIIERYLKTAIENNLYTEFFDFLQSAYDNELGPYLLKYNHYIEKGIKLFLNSVSKYTFYEILRIIESFDRLLDDYKFQNESFISSILKKLEKMANSNDFNEMYFSTFFIKKNYETLVNYNPLFKDLIPLKAFESFKSEIVKYFKSEIENFCVIDKLKLMKRHFEVFQIQKDAYYDEYKAYKSEIKELEKKVYLKKFAFLNLLKEKYKIKKSKVDFRKKRNTYIVNHDKENLKNPAYNYVIKHIGFYGINESTIKSSEIGVNYLYT
;
A
#
# COMPACT_ATOMS: atom_id res chain seq x y z
N ARG A 1 15.70 -24.52 -23.89
CA ARG A 1 14.64 -24.15 -22.92
C ARG A 1 13.88 -22.98 -23.53
N SER A 2 12.57 -23.08 -23.75
CA SER A 2 11.79 -21.99 -24.34
C SER A 2 11.65 -20.84 -23.34
N ASN A 3 12.05 -19.64 -23.73
CA ASN A 3 11.92 -18.46 -22.89
C ASN A 3 10.48 -17.94 -22.98
N LYS A 4 9.80 -17.87 -21.84
CA LYS A 4 8.58 -17.08 -21.69
C LYS A 4 8.93 -15.92 -20.78
N ILE A 5 8.87 -14.70 -21.33
CA ILE A 5 9.16 -13.46 -20.61
C ILE A 5 7.84 -12.90 -20.11
N ARG A 6 7.81 -12.45 -18.86
CA ARG A 6 6.65 -11.80 -18.25
C ARG A 6 7.13 -10.53 -17.58
N SER A 7 6.39 -9.45 -17.79
CA SER A 7 6.70 -8.15 -17.23
C SER A 7 5.42 -7.41 -16.89
N ILE A 8 5.45 -6.68 -15.78
CA ILE A 8 4.52 -5.60 -15.51
C ILE A 8 5.28 -4.31 -15.76
N ILE A 9 4.71 -3.46 -16.61
CA ILE A 9 5.23 -2.14 -16.92
C ILE A 9 4.32 -1.12 -16.27
N LEU A 10 4.89 -0.33 -15.38
CA LEU A 10 4.22 0.79 -14.74
C LEU A 10 4.31 2.02 -15.65
N ASP A 11 3.17 2.60 -15.99
CA ASP A 11 3.10 3.86 -16.72
C ASP A 11 1.84 4.64 -16.33
N ASN A 12 2.00 5.91 -15.94
CA ASN A 12 0.94 6.79 -15.45
C ASN A 12 0.04 6.15 -14.36
N ASP A 13 0.65 5.50 -13.37
CA ASP A 13 -0.04 4.78 -12.28
C ASP A 13 -0.93 3.60 -12.71
N ARG A 14 -0.82 3.18 -13.97
CA ARG A 14 -1.47 1.97 -14.50
C ARG A 14 -0.43 0.88 -14.71
N GLU A 15 -0.80 -0.35 -14.35
CA GLU A 15 -0.02 -1.55 -14.59
C GLU A 15 -0.41 -2.20 -15.91
N PHE A 16 0.57 -2.37 -16.79
CA PHE A 16 0.40 -3.06 -18.05
C PHE A 16 1.17 -4.39 -18.05
N HIS A 17 0.46 -5.48 -18.28
CA HIS A 17 0.96 -6.84 -18.39
C HIS A 17 1.48 -7.06 -19.80
N LEU A 18 2.75 -7.45 -19.91
CA LEU A 18 3.38 -7.82 -21.17
C LEU A 18 3.98 -9.21 -21.05
N VAL A 19 3.58 -10.11 -21.94
CA VAL A 19 4.05 -11.50 -21.96
C VAL A 19 4.52 -11.86 -23.35
N ILE A 20 5.77 -12.28 -23.47
CA ILE A 20 6.34 -12.78 -24.71
C ILE A 20 6.53 -14.29 -24.57
N ASN A 21 5.82 -15.05 -25.38
CA ASN A 21 5.83 -16.50 -25.38
C ASN A 21 6.33 -17.02 -26.71
N GLU A 22 7.66 -17.17 -26.82
CA GLU A 22 8.34 -17.70 -28.01
C GLU A 22 7.86 -19.10 -28.41
N LYS A 23 7.29 -19.87 -27.48
CA LYS A 23 6.81 -21.23 -27.76
C LYS A 23 5.49 -21.25 -28.53
N LYS A 24 4.65 -20.25 -28.28
CA LYS A 24 3.34 -20.08 -28.92
C LYS A 24 3.38 -19.03 -30.02
N ASN A 25 4.56 -18.45 -30.27
CA ASN A 25 4.71 -17.23 -31.06
C ASN A 25 3.65 -16.19 -30.67
N GLU A 26 3.53 -15.86 -29.38
CA GLU A 26 2.51 -14.91 -28.89
C GLU A 26 3.17 -13.77 -28.11
N ILE A 27 2.79 -12.52 -28.42
CA ILE A 27 3.03 -11.36 -27.55
C ILE A 27 1.68 -10.89 -27.05
N PHE A 28 1.42 -11.09 -25.77
CA PHE A 28 0.23 -10.60 -25.09
C PHE A 28 0.53 -9.27 -24.41
N HIS A 29 -0.33 -8.29 -24.60
CA HIS A 29 -0.25 -7.02 -23.89
C HIS A 29 -1.63 -6.39 -23.63
N ASP A 30 -1.91 -6.01 -22.38
CA ASP A 30 -3.17 -5.36 -21.98
C ASP A 30 -3.14 -3.81 -22.11
N CYS A 31 -2.29 -3.31 -23.02
CA CYS A 31 -2.27 -1.89 -23.39
C CYS A 31 -3.38 -1.59 -24.41
N PRO A 32 -4.11 -0.44 -24.27
CA PRO A 32 -5.13 -0.03 -25.23
C PRO A 32 -4.66 -0.03 -26.69
N THR A 33 -3.37 0.21 -26.96
CA THR A 33 -2.85 0.19 -28.33
C THR A 33 -2.97 -1.19 -28.98
N PHE A 34 -2.76 -2.28 -28.21
CA PHE A 34 -2.91 -3.66 -28.69
C PHE A 34 -4.38 -4.01 -28.96
N LEU A 35 -5.32 -3.29 -28.32
CA LEU A 35 -6.75 -3.49 -28.43
C LEU A 35 -7.38 -2.66 -29.56
N ILE A 36 -6.98 -1.39 -29.71
CA ILE A 36 -7.65 -0.40 -30.57
C ILE A 36 -7.15 -0.45 -32.02
N HIS A 37 -5.87 -0.72 -32.24
CA HIS A 37 -5.29 -0.69 -33.58
C HIS A 37 -5.45 -2.05 -34.27
N SER A 38 -5.78 -2.03 -35.57
CA SER A 38 -5.84 -3.24 -36.41
C SER A 38 -4.48 -3.61 -36.97
N GLU A 39 -3.68 -2.60 -37.35
CA GLU A 39 -2.37 -2.79 -37.95
C GLU A 39 -1.30 -3.12 -36.91
N ARG A 40 -0.36 -3.98 -37.31
CA ARG A 40 0.69 -4.51 -36.42
C ARG A 40 1.62 -3.41 -35.92
N ASP A 41 2.05 -2.54 -36.81
CA ASP A 41 3.02 -1.49 -36.53
C ASP A 41 2.46 -0.51 -35.49
N ASP A 42 1.16 -0.24 -35.55
CA ASP A 42 0.44 0.59 -34.59
C ASP A 42 0.20 -0.08 -33.22
N LYS A 43 0.31 -1.42 -33.15
CA LYS A 43 0.23 -2.16 -31.87
C LYS A 43 1.54 -2.09 -31.09
N ILE A 44 2.69 -1.95 -31.75
CA ILE A 44 4.01 -1.89 -31.10
C ILE A 44 4.10 -0.60 -30.27
N CYS A 45 3.79 -0.69 -28.99
CA CYS A 45 3.79 0.46 -28.09
C CYS A 45 5.10 0.62 -27.32
N ILE A 46 5.22 1.78 -26.67
CA ILE A 46 6.37 2.14 -25.83
C ILE A 46 6.68 1.11 -24.73
N HIS A 47 5.67 0.40 -24.24
CA HIS A 47 5.83 -0.63 -23.21
C HIS A 47 6.59 -1.85 -23.75
N LEU A 48 6.26 -2.33 -24.95
CA LEU A 48 7.01 -3.42 -25.60
C LEU A 48 8.47 -3.01 -25.85
N ILE A 49 8.69 -1.80 -26.34
CA ILE A 49 10.04 -1.24 -26.55
C ILE A 49 10.79 -1.20 -25.21
N ARG A 50 10.18 -0.68 -24.13
CA ARG A 50 10.77 -0.65 -22.79
C ARG A 50 11.19 -2.04 -22.32
N LEU A 51 10.36 -3.07 -22.47
CA LEU A 51 10.74 -4.44 -22.10
C LEU A 51 11.96 -4.91 -22.88
N LEU A 52 11.96 -4.71 -24.20
CA LEU A 52 13.07 -5.10 -25.08
C LEU A 52 14.40 -4.45 -24.69
N THR A 53 14.38 -3.26 -24.09
CA THR A 53 15.59 -2.59 -23.60
C THR A 53 16.09 -3.10 -22.24
N ILE A 54 15.23 -3.73 -21.44
CA ILE A 54 15.56 -4.21 -20.09
C ILE A 54 16.07 -5.66 -20.11
N ILE A 55 15.56 -6.47 -21.03
CA ILE A 55 15.99 -7.87 -21.17
C ILE A 55 17.38 -7.98 -21.81
N LYS A 56 17.98 -9.17 -21.73
CA LYS A 56 19.31 -9.42 -22.31
C LYS A 56 19.31 -9.06 -23.82
N PRO A 57 20.33 -8.34 -24.33
CA PRO A 57 20.38 -7.90 -25.73
C PRO A 57 20.20 -9.04 -26.74
N SER A 58 20.77 -10.22 -26.46
CA SER A 58 20.62 -11.40 -27.33
C SER A 58 19.18 -11.91 -27.42
N ILE A 59 18.41 -11.82 -26.33
CA ILE A 59 16.99 -12.20 -26.31
C ILE A 59 16.16 -11.12 -27.03
N SER A 60 16.47 -9.84 -26.78
CA SER A 60 15.84 -8.71 -27.44
C SER A 60 15.99 -8.75 -28.96
N LEU A 61 17.22 -8.91 -29.46
CA LEU A 61 17.51 -9.06 -30.89
C LEU A 61 16.77 -10.24 -31.51
N LYS A 62 16.70 -11.36 -30.80
CA LYS A 62 15.94 -12.54 -31.28
C LYS A 62 14.45 -12.21 -31.42
N ILE A 63 13.85 -11.52 -30.45
CA ILE A 63 12.43 -11.15 -30.51
C ILE A 63 12.18 -10.16 -31.64
N ILE A 64 13.05 -9.15 -31.81
CA ILE A 64 12.94 -8.13 -32.86
C ILE A 64 13.04 -8.76 -34.25
N ASN A 65 14.04 -9.63 -34.48
CA ASN A 65 14.27 -10.25 -35.79
C ASN A 65 13.14 -11.20 -36.21
N ASN A 66 12.38 -11.73 -35.26
CA ASN A 66 11.24 -12.60 -35.52
C ASN A 66 9.93 -11.91 -35.12
N ILE A 67 9.91 -10.57 -35.02
CA ILE A 67 8.78 -9.87 -34.44
C ILE A 67 7.52 -10.19 -35.22
N ASP A 68 7.62 -10.33 -36.54
CA ASP A 68 6.53 -10.62 -37.48
C ASP A 68 5.91 -12.01 -37.32
N ASP A 69 6.66 -12.95 -36.76
CA ASP A 69 6.18 -14.31 -36.55
C ASP A 69 5.27 -14.43 -35.33
N PHE A 70 5.26 -13.42 -34.45
CA PHE A 70 4.40 -13.41 -33.27
C PHE A 70 2.93 -13.05 -33.60
N TYR A 71 2.00 -13.58 -32.83
CA TYR A 71 0.62 -13.14 -32.78
C TYR A 71 0.47 -12.12 -31.65
N LEU A 72 0.07 -10.89 -31.97
CA LEU A 72 -0.14 -9.82 -31.00
C LEU A 72 -1.56 -9.91 -30.43
N THR A 73 -1.68 -10.20 -29.13
CA THR A 73 -2.97 -10.36 -28.45
C THR A 73 -3.21 -9.31 -27.39
N SER A 74 -4.47 -8.91 -27.26
CA SER A 74 -5.00 -8.15 -26.14
C SER A 74 -6.28 -8.82 -25.67
N GLU A 75 -6.54 -8.84 -24.37
CA GLU A 75 -7.86 -9.13 -23.82
C GLU A 75 -8.22 -8.03 -22.83
N ASP A 76 -9.43 -7.50 -22.94
CA ASP A 76 -9.96 -6.47 -22.04
C ASP A 76 -10.39 -7.06 -20.67
N PHE A 77 -10.71 -6.17 -19.73
CA PHE A 77 -11.11 -6.41 -18.32
C PHE A 77 -11.76 -7.78 -18.05
N GLY A 78 -11.07 -8.65 -17.29
CA GLY A 78 -11.61 -9.95 -16.85
C GLY A 78 -10.83 -11.20 -17.28
N SER A 79 -9.75 -11.06 -18.06
CA SER A 79 -9.10 -12.22 -18.69
C SER A 79 -8.42 -13.20 -17.73
N LYS A 80 -8.67 -14.50 -17.96
CA LYS A 80 -7.96 -15.62 -17.29
C LYS A 80 -6.44 -15.51 -17.44
N LYS A 81 -5.94 -14.91 -18.53
CA LYS A 81 -4.51 -14.67 -18.76
C LYS A 81 -3.92 -13.69 -17.74
N LYS A 82 -4.62 -12.62 -17.40
CA LYS A 82 -4.15 -11.63 -16.43
C LYS A 82 -4.12 -12.20 -15.01
N THR A 83 -5.16 -12.94 -14.60
CA THR A 83 -5.15 -13.70 -13.34
C THR A 83 -3.97 -14.67 -13.30
N LYS A 84 -3.74 -15.44 -14.37
CA LYS A 84 -2.60 -16.36 -14.44
C LYS A 84 -1.25 -15.66 -14.31
N ASN A 85 -1.08 -14.49 -14.93
CA ASN A 85 0.17 -13.73 -14.83
C ASN A 85 0.40 -13.23 -13.40
N TYR A 86 -0.62 -12.66 -12.75
CA TYR A 86 -0.51 -12.25 -11.36
C TYR A 86 -0.21 -13.42 -10.41
N LEU A 87 -0.82 -14.59 -10.63
CA LEU A 87 -0.52 -15.80 -9.87
C LEU A 87 0.93 -16.25 -10.03
N GLU A 88 1.47 -16.20 -11.25
CA GLU A 88 2.87 -16.55 -11.52
C GLU A 88 3.85 -15.53 -10.90
N LEU A 89 3.49 -14.24 -10.87
CA LEU A 89 4.27 -13.21 -10.18
C LEU A 89 4.22 -13.36 -8.66
N ALA A 90 3.04 -13.63 -8.10
CA ALA A 90 2.87 -13.92 -6.68
C ALA A 90 3.76 -15.11 -6.26
N ASN A 91 3.78 -16.19 -7.06
CA ASN A 91 4.66 -17.34 -6.84
C ASN A 91 6.13 -16.94 -6.81
N ALA A 92 6.60 -16.16 -7.80
CA ALA A 92 7.98 -15.69 -7.84
C ALA A 92 8.35 -14.84 -6.61
N CYS A 93 7.43 -13.97 -6.17
CA CYS A 93 7.61 -13.18 -4.94
C CYS A 93 7.74 -14.10 -3.71
N PHE A 94 6.87 -15.09 -3.55
CA PHE A 94 6.96 -16.04 -2.43
C PHE A 94 8.24 -16.89 -2.47
N GLU A 95 8.68 -17.33 -3.64
CA GLU A 95 9.96 -18.04 -3.83
C GLU A 95 11.16 -17.16 -3.41
N SER A 96 11.09 -15.85 -3.64
CA SER A 96 12.07 -14.86 -3.18
C SER A 96 11.90 -14.38 -1.73
N LYS A 97 10.97 -14.98 -0.96
CA LYS A 97 10.61 -14.58 0.42
C LYS A 97 10.08 -13.14 0.54
N ASN A 98 9.57 -12.57 -0.54
CA ASN A 98 8.90 -11.28 -0.55
C ASN A 98 7.38 -11.48 -0.44
N CYS A 99 6.92 -11.81 0.77
CA CYS A 99 5.54 -12.21 1.01
C CYS A 99 4.54 -11.06 0.87
N VAL A 100 4.91 -9.82 1.21
CA VAL A 100 4.04 -8.65 1.07
C VAL A 100 3.70 -8.39 -0.39
N ASP A 101 4.70 -8.34 -1.28
CA ASP A 101 4.45 -8.16 -2.72
C ASP A 101 3.73 -9.39 -3.32
N GLY A 102 4.06 -10.59 -2.83
CA GLY A 102 3.35 -11.80 -3.21
C GLY A 102 1.85 -11.74 -2.91
N LEU A 103 1.47 -11.27 -1.71
CA LEU A 103 0.08 -11.03 -1.33
C LEU A 103 -0.55 -9.94 -2.19
N ASN A 104 0.13 -8.82 -2.44
CA ASN A 104 -0.37 -7.75 -3.31
C ASN A 104 -0.73 -8.26 -4.70
N TYR A 105 0.14 -9.08 -5.33
CA TYR A 105 -0.17 -9.69 -6.63
C TYR A 105 -1.27 -10.74 -6.54
N LEU A 106 -1.33 -11.50 -5.44
CA LEU A 106 -2.39 -12.49 -5.24
C LEU A 106 -3.77 -11.83 -5.12
N ASN A 107 -3.88 -10.70 -4.41
CA ASN A 107 -5.11 -9.90 -4.37
C ASN A 107 -5.50 -9.40 -5.76
N LYS A 108 -4.55 -8.86 -6.53
CA LYS A 108 -4.77 -8.41 -7.92
C LYS A 108 -5.17 -9.54 -8.88
N ALA A 109 -4.87 -10.79 -8.55
CA ALA A 109 -5.29 -11.94 -9.33
C ALA A 109 -6.81 -12.20 -9.26
N ILE A 110 -7.49 -11.64 -8.25
CA ILE A 110 -8.94 -11.66 -8.10
C ILE A 110 -9.55 -10.58 -9.01
N ILE A 111 -9.73 -10.92 -10.28
CA ILE A 111 -10.22 -9.99 -11.31
C ILE A 111 -11.75 -10.05 -11.46
N ASN A 112 -12.34 -11.21 -11.16
CA ASN A 112 -13.78 -11.39 -11.14
C ASN A 112 -14.17 -12.31 -9.96
N GLN A 113 -15.46 -12.33 -9.64
CA GLN A 113 -16.01 -13.13 -8.55
C GLN A 113 -15.97 -14.64 -8.86
N HIS A 114 -15.75 -15.04 -10.11
CA HIS A 114 -15.67 -16.44 -10.53
C HIS A 114 -14.25 -16.99 -10.28
N GLU A 115 -14.14 -18.22 -9.75
CA GLU A 115 -12.83 -18.88 -9.53
C GLU A 115 -11.89 -18.18 -8.50
N CYS A 116 -12.39 -17.25 -7.68
CA CYS A 116 -11.60 -16.51 -6.69
C CYS A 116 -11.33 -17.27 -5.38
N GLU A 117 -12.12 -18.31 -5.07
CA GLU A 117 -12.11 -19.01 -3.78
C GLU A 117 -10.72 -19.56 -3.41
N SER A 118 -10.08 -20.27 -4.33
CA SER A 118 -8.72 -20.81 -4.11
C SER A 118 -7.66 -19.72 -3.89
N ILE A 119 -7.86 -18.54 -4.47
CA ILE A 119 -6.97 -17.38 -4.33
C ILE A 119 -7.16 -16.76 -2.94
N ILE A 120 -8.41 -16.60 -2.51
CA ILE A 120 -8.78 -16.11 -1.17
C ILE A 120 -8.19 -17.03 -0.10
N GLU A 121 -8.41 -18.35 -0.20
CA GLU A 121 -7.87 -19.32 0.75
C GLU A 121 -6.36 -19.19 0.89
N ARG A 122 -5.68 -19.15 -0.25
CA ARG A 122 -4.23 -19.03 -0.31
C ARG A 122 -3.76 -17.72 0.31
N TYR A 123 -4.44 -16.61 0.04
CA TYR A 123 -4.11 -15.31 0.61
C TYR A 123 -4.17 -15.36 2.14
N LEU A 124 -5.31 -15.79 2.68
CA LEU A 124 -5.52 -15.85 4.14
C LEU A 124 -4.49 -16.76 4.81
N LYS A 125 -4.25 -17.94 4.25
CA LYS A 125 -3.26 -18.88 4.77
C LYS A 125 -1.86 -18.30 4.77
N THR A 126 -1.41 -17.74 3.65
CA THR A 126 -0.06 -17.17 3.54
C THR A 126 0.13 -15.95 4.44
N ALA A 127 -0.88 -15.08 4.58
CA ALA A 127 -0.82 -13.95 5.50
C ALA A 127 -0.66 -14.41 6.96
N ILE A 128 -1.42 -15.42 7.39
CA ILE A 128 -1.33 -16.00 8.73
C ILE A 128 0.02 -16.66 8.98
N GLU A 129 0.50 -17.50 8.04
CA GLU A 129 1.77 -18.23 8.19
C GLU A 129 2.99 -17.30 8.30
N ASN A 130 2.89 -16.09 7.75
CA ASN A 130 3.96 -15.10 7.76
C ASN A 130 3.75 -13.96 8.79
N ASN A 131 2.71 -14.03 9.62
CA ASN A 131 2.33 -12.96 10.57
C ASN A 131 2.15 -11.59 9.88
N LEU A 132 1.52 -11.57 8.72
CA LEU A 132 1.24 -10.35 7.94
C LEU A 132 -0.17 -9.85 8.24
N TYR A 133 -0.42 -9.46 9.49
CA TYR A 133 -1.79 -9.12 9.93
C TYR A 133 -2.28 -7.77 9.40
N THR A 134 -1.38 -6.82 9.11
CA THR A 134 -1.77 -5.59 8.40
C THR A 134 -2.37 -5.92 7.03
N GLU A 135 -1.67 -6.72 6.23
CA GLU A 135 -2.11 -7.17 4.91
C GLU A 135 -3.35 -8.07 4.98
N PHE A 136 -3.49 -8.85 6.06
CA PHE A 136 -4.65 -9.69 6.32
C PHE A 136 -5.92 -8.85 6.53
N PHE A 137 -5.89 -7.86 7.43
CA PHE A 137 -7.08 -7.02 7.70
C PHE A 137 -7.38 -6.07 6.53
N ASP A 138 -6.36 -5.49 5.90
CA ASP A 138 -6.53 -4.66 4.70
C ASP A 138 -7.19 -5.47 3.57
N PHE A 139 -6.80 -6.73 3.39
CA PHE A 139 -7.43 -7.61 2.42
C PHE A 139 -8.89 -7.90 2.75
N LEU A 140 -9.20 -8.28 3.98
CA LEU A 140 -10.58 -8.57 4.39
C LEU A 140 -11.49 -7.36 4.15
N GLN A 141 -11.06 -6.17 4.58
CA GLN A 141 -11.80 -4.94 4.32
C GLN A 141 -11.99 -4.71 2.81
N SER A 142 -10.91 -4.78 2.03
CA SER A 142 -10.98 -4.57 0.58
C SER A 142 -11.85 -5.61 -0.13
N ALA A 143 -11.90 -6.84 0.37
CA ALA A 143 -12.69 -7.91 -0.20
C ALA A 143 -14.19 -7.66 0.00
N TYR A 144 -14.60 -7.14 1.16
CA TYR A 144 -15.98 -6.68 1.36
C TYR A 144 -16.33 -5.46 0.49
N ASP A 145 -15.42 -4.47 0.40
CA ASP A 145 -15.57 -3.31 -0.48
C ASP A 145 -15.74 -3.72 -1.97
N ASN A 146 -15.25 -4.90 -2.36
CA ASN A 146 -15.33 -5.46 -3.73
C ASN A 146 -16.35 -6.62 -3.86
N GLU A 147 -17.34 -6.71 -2.96
CA GLU A 147 -18.44 -7.68 -3.01
C GLU A 147 -18.00 -9.17 -2.93
N LEU A 148 -16.81 -9.47 -2.37
CA LEU A 148 -16.32 -10.84 -2.19
C LEU A 148 -16.77 -11.50 -0.89
N GLY A 149 -17.58 -10.80 -0.09
CA GLY A 149 -18.09 -11.26 1.22
C GLY A 149 -18.68 -12.68 1.22
N PRO A 150 -19.57 -13.06 0.26
CA PRO A 150 -20.12 -14.42 0.20
C PRO A 150 -19.07 -15.52 0.05
N TYR A 151 -17.96 -15.24 -0.64
CA TYR A 151 -16.86 -16.18 -0.84
C TYR A 151 -15.97 -16.27 0.41
N LEU A 152 -15.79 -15.16 1.14
CA LEU A 152 -15.07 -15.14 2.41
C LEU A 152 -15.73 -16.01 3.49
N LEU A 153 -17.07 -16.10 3.50
CA LEU A 153 -17.80 -16.93 4.48
C LEU A 153 -17.39 -18.40 4.46
N LYS A 154 -17.01 -18.95 3.29
CA LYS A 154 -16.49 -20.33 3.17
C LYS A 154 -15.18 -20.53 3.93
N TYR A 155 -14.41 -19.45 4.12
CA TYR A 155 -13.11 -19.43 4.77
C TYR A 155 -13.15 -18.80 6.16
N ASN A 156 -14.34 -18.73 6.78
CA ASN A 156 -14.54 -18.18 8.12
C ASN A 156 -13.56 -18.73 9.17
N HIS A 157 -13.22 -20.02 9.07
CA HIS A 157 -12.25 -20.66 9.97
C HIS A 157 -10.84 -20.07 9.86
N TYR A 158 -10.38 -19.66 8.67
CA TYR A 158 -9.12 -18.93 8.51
C TYR A 158 -9.22 -17.51 9.06
N ILE A 159 -10.36 -16.84 8.85
CA ILE A 159 -10.60 -15.48 9.38
C ILE A 159 -10.50 -15.49 10.91
N GLU A 160 -11.25 -16.38 11.55
CA GLU A 160 -11.23 -16.58 12.99
C GLU A 160 -9.82 -16.95 13.51
N LYS A 161 -9.13 -17.86 12.82
CA LYS A 161 -7.75 -18.24 13.17
C LYS A 161 -6.80 -17.04 13.10
N GLY A 162 -6.88 -16.24 12.03
CA GLY A 162 -6.04 -15.06 11.84
C GLY A 162 -6.28 -14.01 12.92
N ILE A 163 -7.54 -13.71 13.23
CA ILE A 163 -7.88 -12.79 14.32
C ILE A 163 -7.34 -13.30 15.66
N LYS A 164 -7.54 -14.58 16.00
CA LYS A 164 -7.01 -15.16 17.25
C LYS A 164 -5.50 -15.05 17.35
N LEU A 165 -4.77 -15.36 16.28
CA LEU A 165 -3.31 -15.28 16.27
C LEU A 165 -2.81 -13.83 16.33
N PHE A 166 -3.48 -12.92 15.63
CA PHE A 166 -3.22 -11.48 15.73
C PHE A 166 -3.39 -10.98 17.17
N LEU A 167 -4.52 -11.28 17.82
CA LEU A 167 -4.73 -10.86 19.21
C LEU A 167 -3.67 -11.37 20.19
N ASN A 168 -3.04 -12.51 19.89
CA ASN A 168 -1.92 -13.06 20.66
C ASN A 168 -0.56 -12.44 20.32
N SER A 169 -0.49 -11.54 19.34
CA SER A 169 0.74 -10.91 18.86
C SER A 169 0.66 -9.39 18.77
N VAL A 170 -0.41 -8.75 19.23
CA VAL A 170 -0.61 -7.28 19.18
C VAL A 170 0.59 -6.49 19.71
N SER A 171 1.18 -6.92 20.84
CA SER A 171 2.37 -6.29 21.43
C SER A 171 3.63 -6.34 20.55
N LYS A 172 3.67 -7.21 19.53
CA LYS A 172 4.81 -7.33 18.60
C LYS A 172 4.77 -6.35 17.44
N TYR A 173 3.63 -5.69 17.20
CA TYR A 173 3.48 -4.74 16.11
C TYR A 173 3.90 -3.34 16.55
N THR A 174 4.35 -2.54 15.60
CA THR A 174 4.52 -1.11 15.85
C THR A 174 3.16 -0.48 16.09
N PHE A 175 3.12 0.60 16.89
CA PHE A 175 1.86 1.29 17.15
C PHE A 175 1.19 1.80 15.86
N TYR A 176 1.97 2.16 14.83
CA TYR A 176 1.40 2.57 13.54
C TYR A 176 0.69 1.42 12.81
N GLU A 177 1.24 0.21 12.86
CA GLU A 177 0.56 -0.98 12.33
C GLU A 177 -0.71 -1.28 13.11
N ILE A 178 -0.70 -1.16 14.45
CA ILE A 178 -1.90 -1.30 15.28
C ILE A 178 -2.98 -0.31 14.88
N LEU A 179 -2.63 0.96 14.66
CA LEU A 179 -3.59 1.96 14.20
C LEU A 179 -4.20 1.61 12.84
N ARG A 180 -3.40 1.10 11.89
CA ARG A 180 -3.89 0.65 10.58
C ARG A 180 -4.83 -0.54 10.72
N ILE A 181 -4.42 -1.55 11.49
CA ILE A 181 -5.23 -2.75 11.73
C ILE A 181 -6.56 -2.39 12.39
N ILE A 182 -6.57 -1.46 13.36
CA ILE A 182 -7.81 -0.98 13.99
C ILE A 182 -8.77 -0.41 12.94
N GLU A 183 -8.32 0.48 12.05
CA GLU A 183 -9.21 1.06 11.04
C GLU A 183 -9.76 0.01 10.08
N SER A 184 -8.90 -0.87 9.56
CA SER A 184 -9.32 -1.92 8.62
C SER A 184 -10.26 -2.92 9.28
N PHE A 185 -10.02 -3.24 10.57
CA PHE A 185 -10.85 -4.18 11.31
C PHE A 185 -12.16 -3.54 11.78
N ASP A 186 -12.17 -2.29 12.24
CA ASP A 186 -13.41 -1.56 12.60
C ASP A 186 -14.36 -1.51 11.40
N ARG A 187 -13.83 -1.15 10.22
CA ARG A 187 -14.62 -1.13 8.98
C ARG A 187 -15.08 -2.54 8.56
N LEU A 188 -14.23 -3.55 8.70
CA LEU A 188 -14.65 -4.93 8.41
C LEU A 188 -15.89 -5.34 9.23
N LEU A 189 -15.98 -4.91 10.48
CA LEU A 189 -17.10 -5.24 11.37
C LEU A 189 -18.42 -4.56 11.00
N ASP A 190 -18.41 -3.54 10.13
CA ASP A 190 -19.64 -2.95 9.59
C ASP A 190 -20.40 -3.97 8.70
N ASP A 191 -19.66 -4.81 7.96
CA ASP A 191 -20.22 -5.78 7.00
C ASP A 191 -20.14 -7.24 7.46
N TYR A 192 -19.12 -7.59 8.24
CA TYR A 192 -18.84 -8.96 8.66
C TYR A 192 -19.29 -9.23 10.10
N LYS A 193 -20.18 -10.22 10.25
CA LYS A 193 -20.67 -10.68 11.55
C LYS A 193 -20.08 -12.04 11.89
N PHE A 194 -19.47 -12.12 13.07
CA PHE A 194 -19.04 -13.40 13.64
C PHE A 194 -20.23 -14.32 13.86
N GLN A 195 -20.15 -15.54 13.34
CA GLN A 195 -21.23 -16.53 13.44
C GLN A 195 -21.09 -17.43 14.67
N ASN A 196 -19.88 -17.59 15.19
CA ASN A 196 -19.56 -18.55 16.25
C ASN A 196 -19.51 -17.87 17.63
N GLU A 197 -20.49 -18.15 18.48
CA GLU A 197 -20.56 -17.58 19.84
C GLU A 197 -19.35 -17.93 20.71
N SER A 198 -18.84 -19.17 20.60
CA SER A 198 -17.65 -19.59 21.35
C SER A 198 -16.41 -18.82 20.91
N PHE A 199 -16.32 -18.48 19.61
CA PHE A 199 -15.28 -17.62 19.08
C PHE A 199 -15.42 -16.22 19.67
N ILE A 200 -16.60 -15.60 19.60
CA ILE A 200 -16.87 -14.26 20.15
C ILE A 200 -16.47 -14.22 21.63
N SER A 201 -16.94 -15.18 22.44
CA SER A 201 -16.59 -15.27 23.86
C SER A 201 -15.06 -15.35 24.09
N SER A 202 -14.33 -16.08 23.23
CA SER A 202 -12.87 -16.17 23.32
C SER A 202 -12.17 -14.84 23.00
N ILE A 203 -12.67 -14.09 22.01
CA ILE A 203 -12.17 -12.76 21.66
C ILE A 203 -12.43 -11.78 22.79
N LEU A 204 -13.64 -11.79 23.34
CA LEU A 204 -14.06 -10.95 24.45
C LEU A 204 -13.16 -11.14 25.69
N LYS A 205 -12.90 -12.39 26.10
CA LYS A 205 -11.96 -12.70 27.19
C LYS A 205 -10.54 -12.21 26.90
N LYS A 206 -10.12 -12.24 25.63
CA LYS A 206 -8.79 -11.77 25.23
C LYS A 206 -8.70 -10.25 25.27
N LEU A 207 -9.72 -9.53 24.81
CA LEU A 207 -9.81 -8.07 24.90
C LEU A 207 -9.81 -7.61 26.36
N GLU A 208 -10.54 -8.28 27.25
CA GLU A 208 -10.53 -8.00 28.69
C GLU A 208 -9.12 -8.12 29.30
N LYS A 209 -8.39 -9.19 28.96
CA LYS A 209 -7.00 -9.35 29.42
C LYS A 209 -6.09 -8.25 28.89
N MET A 210 -6.22 -7.91 27.61
CA MET A 210 -5.43 -6.88 26.96
C MET A 210 -5.71 -5.47 27.51
N ALA A 211 -6.96 -5.19 27.91
CA ALA A 211 -7.35 -3.91 28.49
C ALA A 211 -6.69 -3.66 29.85
N ASN A 212 -6.33 -4.73 30.55
CA ASN A 212 -5.60 -4.71 31.81
C ASN A 212 -4.10 -5.02 31.65
N SER A 213 -3.58 -5.01 30.42
CA SER A 213 -2.16 -5.24 30.13
C SER A 213 -1.35 -3.97 30.40
N ASN A 214 -0.06 -4.15 30.74
CA ASN A 214 0.88 -3.05 30.83
C ASN A 214 1.44 -2.65 29.45
N ASP A 215 1.16 -3.42 28.40
CA ASP A 215 1.56 -3.11 27.04
C ASP A 215 0.61 -2.07 26.42
N PHE A 216 1.18 -0.94 25.96
CA PHE A 216 0.40 0.16 25.39
C PHE A 216 -0.39 -0.25 24.15
N ASN A 217 0.18 -1.09 23.28
CA ASN A 217 -0.51 -1.53 22.06
C ASN A 217 -1.70 -2.43 22.39
N GLU A 218 -1.53 -3.38 23.32
CA GLU A 218 -2.61 -4.25 23.78
C GLU A 218 -3.72 -3.46 24.47
N MET A 219 -3.37 -2.56 25.38
CA MET A 219 -4.32 -1.70 26.09
C MET A 219 -5.06 -0.78 25.12
N TYR A 220 -4.35 -0.16 24.16
CA TYR A 220 -4.95 0.73 23.16
C TYR A 220 -5.92 0.00 22.24
N PHE A 221 -5.47 -1.12 21.65
CA PHE A 221 -6.29 -1.93 20.77
C PHE A 221 -7.57 -2.39 21.47
N SER A 222 -7.42 -3.00 22.65
CA SER A 222 -8.56 -3.55 23.38
C SER A 222 -9.55 -2.47 23.84
N THR A 223 -9.04 -1.37 24.39
CA THR A 223 -9.88 -0.26 24.85
C THR A 223 -10.65 0.37 23.70
N PHE A 224 -10.04 0.52 22.52
CA PHE A 224 -10.72 1.03 21.33
C PHE A 224 -11.95 0.18 21.00
N PHE A 225 -11.76 -1.14 20.81
CA PHE A 225 -12.85 -2.04 20.43
C PHE A 225 -13.95 -2.14 21.50
N ILE A 226 -13.55 -2.17 22.78
CA ILE A 226 -14.51 -2.20 23.90
C ILE A 226 -15.33 -0.92 23.93
N LYS A 227 -14.71 0.26 23.76
CA LYS A 227 -15.42 1.54 23.83
C LYS A 227 -16.29 1.79 22.61
N LYS A 228 -15.81 1.47 21.42
CA LYS A 228 -16.56 1.58 20.16
C LYS A 228 -17.86 0.77 20.21
N ASN A 229 -17.81 -0.43 20.79
CA ASN A 229 -18.93 -1.38 20.81
C ASN A 229 -19.60 -1.50 22.20
N TYR A 230 -19.42 -0.50 23.07
CA TYR A 230 -19.76 -0.60 24.49
C TYR A 230 -21.20 -1.03 24.76
N GLU A 231 -22.18 -0.41 24.10
CA GLU A 231 -23.60 -0.73 24.30
C GLU A 231 -23.93 -2.17 23.94
N THR A 232 -23.43 -2.64 22.80
CA THR A 232 -23.61 -4.02 22.34
C THR A 232 -22.96 -5.02 23.30
N LEU A 233 -21.75 -4.73 23.76
CA LEU A 233 -21.00 -5.60 24.68
C LEU A 233 -21.65 -5.70 26.06
N VAL A 234 -22.10 -4.58 26.62
CA VAL A 234 -22.79 -4.54 27.92
C VAL A 234 -24.13 -5.29 27.86
N ASN A 235 -24.87 -5.17 26.76
CA ASN A 235 -26.11 -5.92 26.55
C ASN A 235 -25.85 -7.43 26.44
N TYR A 236 -24.74 -7.84 25.81
CA TYR A 236 -24.37 -9.24 25.67
C TYR A 236 -23.85 -9.84 26.99
N ASN A 237 -23.05 -9.08 27.74
CA ASN A 237 -22.54 -9.48 29.04
C ASN A 237 -22.39 -8.27 29.96
N PRO A 238 -23.24 -8.14 31.00
CA PRO A 238 -23.18 -7.01 31.93
C PRO A 238 -21.84 -6.83 32.65
N LEU A 239 -20.95 -7.84 32.68
CA LEU A 239 -19.60 -7.72 33.24
C LEU A 239 -18.71 -6.74 32.45
N PHE A 240 -19.10 -6.34 31.23
CA PHE A 240 -18.43 -5.26 30.50
C PHE A 240 -18.72 -3.88 31.07
N LYS A 241 -19.82 -3.75 31.83
CA LYS A 241 -20.09 -2.58 32.64
C LYS A 241 -19.03 -2.60 33.73
N ASP A 242 -18.15 -1.60 33.72
CA ASP A 242 -17.00 -1.46 34.64
C ASP A 242 -15.73 -2.24 34.29
N LEU A 243 -15.64 -2.91 33.14
CA LEU A 243 -14.40 -3.58 32.70
C LEU A 243 -13.20 -2.61 32.64
N ILE A 244 -13.44 -1.36 32.25
CA ILE A 244 -12.45 -0.29 32.27
C ILE A 244 -12.93 0.77 33.25
N PRO A 245 -12.44 0.76 34.51
CA PRO A 245 -12.84 1.72 35.52
C PRO A 245 -12.65 3.15 35.03
N LEU A 246 -13.58 4.06 35.33
CA LEU A 246 -13.55 5.44 34.83
C LEU A 246 -12.21 6.14 35.12
N LYS A 247 -11.66 5.95 36.33
CA LYS A 247 -10.37 6.52 36.72
C LYS A 247 -9.21 5.98 35.88
N ALA A 248 -9.19 4.68 35.58
CA ALA A 248 -8.19 4.07 34.72
C ALA A 248 -8.33 4.57 33.28
N PHE A 249 -9.57 4.70 32.80
CA PHE A 249 -9.85 5.23 31.47
C PHE A 249 -9.40 6.69 31.30
N GLU A 250 -9.68 7.57 32.26
CA GLU A 250 -9.22 8.97 32.21
C GLU A 250 -7.69 9.09 32.29
N SER A 251 -7.04 8.23 33.10
CA SER A 251 -5.58 8.11 33.11
C SER A 251 -5.04 7.70 31.74
N PHE A 252 -5.66 6.70 31.12
CA PHE A 252 -5.26 6.21 29.80
C PHE A 252 -5.50 7.24 28.69
N LYS A 253 -6.60 8.02 28.72
CA LYS A 253 -6.80 9.15 27.79
C LYS A 253 -5.66 10.16 27.90
N SER A 254 -5.25 10.48 29.12
CA SER A 254 -4.14 11.41 29.37
C SER A 254 -2.82 10.87 28.80
N GLU A 255 -2.58 9.57 28.94
CA GLU A 255 -1.43 8.88 28.34
C GLU A 255 -1.47 8.90 26.81
N ILE A 256 -2.63 8.64 26.18
CA ILE A 256 -2.82 8.74 24.73
C ILE A 256 -2.50 10.15 24.24
N VAL A 257 -3.02 11.19 24.90
CA VAL A 257 -2.76 12.58 24.54
C VAL A 257 -1.28 12.89 24.68
N LYS A 258 -0.64 12.48 25.78
CA LYS A 258 0.80 12.67 25.98
C LYS A 258 1.61 11.98 24.88
N TYR A 259 1.26 10.74 24.53
CA TYR A 259 1.90 10.00 23.44
C TYR A 259 1.74 10.74 22.11
N PHE A 260 0.53 11.21 21.78
CA PHE A 260 0.25 11.99 20.57
C PHE A 260 1.13 13.25 20.47
N LYS A 261 1.29 13.99 21.57
CA LYS A 261 2.17 15.17 21.62
C LYS A 261 3.64 14.80 21.46
N SER A 262 4.08 13.71 22.10
CA SER A 262 5.45 13.22 21.93
C SER A 262 5.73 12.78 20.48
N GLU A 263 4.75 12.26 19.76
CA GLU A 263 4.89 11.90 18.35
C GLU A 263 5.04 13.13 17.45
N ILE A 264 4.42 14.26 17.83
CA ILE A 264 4.63 15.56 17.19
C ILE A 264 6.06 16.05 17.46
N GLU A 265 6.51 16.02 18.71
CA GLU A 265 7.87 16.42 19.11
C GLU A 265 8.95 15.59 18.40
N ASN A 266 8.67 14.31 18.16
CA ASN A 266 9.56 13.38 17.47
C ASN A 266 9.43 13.38 15.93
N PHE A 267 8.73 14.36 15.35
CA PHE A 267 8.57 14.50 13.90
C PHE A 267 7.99 13.25 13.21
N CYS A 268 6.98 12.61 13.80
CA CYS A 268 6.38 11.40 13.23
C CYS A 268 5.57 11.66 11.93
N VAL A 269 5.36 10.59 11.15
CA VAL A 269 4.55 10.59 9.92
C VAL A 269 3.14 11.11 10.22
N ILE A 270 2.70 12.12 9.45
CA ILE A 270 1.41 12.80 9.66
C ILE A 270 0.21 11.83 9.59
N ASP A 271 0.32 10.73 8.82
CA ASP A 271 -0.75 9.74 8.70
C ASP A 271 -0.97 8.95 10.00
N LYS A 272 0.08 8.71 10.81
CA LYS A 272 -0.06 8.16 12.16
C LYS A 272 -0.92 9.06 13.04
N LEU A 273 -0.65 10.37 13.02
CA LEU A 273 -1.41 11.36 13.79
C LEU A 273 -2.86 11.47 13.29
N LYS A 274 -3.11 11.36 11.97
CA LYS A 274 -4.47 11.33 11.42
C LYS A 274 -5.27 10.12 11.90
N LEU A 275 -4.64 8.94 11.99
CA LEU A 275 -5.26 7.72 12.53
C LEU A 275 -5.60 7.91 14.00
N MET A 276 -4.63 8.31 14.83
CA MET A 276 -4.88 8.56 16.26
C MET A 276 -6.04 9.54 16.47
N LYS A 277 -6.05 10.65 15.72
CA LYS A 277 -7.13 11.65 15.78
C LYS A 277 -8.50 11.06 15.49
N ARG A 278 -8.64 10.14 14.52
CA ARG A 278 -9.92 9.47 14.23
C ARG A 278 -10.40 8.67 15.43
N HIS A 279 -9.49 8.00 16.13
CA HIS A 279 -9.82 7.21 17.30
C HIS A 279 -10.15 8.06 18.54
N PHE A 280 -9.72 9.32 18.61
CA PHE A 280 -9.98 10.19 19.76
C PHE A 280 -11.47 10.45 20.03
N GLU A 281 -12.32 10.36 19.01
CA GLU A 281 -13.77 10.43 19.17
C GLU A 281 -14.29 9.21 19.95
N VAL A 282 -13.80 8.02 19.64
CA VAL A 282 -14.12 6.78 20.38
C VAL A 282 -13.63 6.85 21.83
N PHE A 283 -12.45 7.42 22.04
CA PHE A 283 -11.92 7.65 23.38
C PHE A 283 -12.53 8.85 24.10
N GLN A 284 -13.39 9.64 23.45
CA GLN A 284 -13.95 10.88 24.01
C GLN A 284 -12.85 11.86 24.51
N ILE A 285 -11.76 11.98 23.75
CA ILE A 285 -10.69 12.95 24.00
C ILE A 285 -11.12 14.30 23.41
N GLN A 286 -11.16 15.34 24.25
CA GLN A 286 -11.57 16.67 23.85
C GLN A 286 -10.61 17.27 22.82
N LYS A 287 -11.14 17.93 21.78
CA LYS A 287 -10.35 18.52 20.69
C LYS A 287 -9.30 19.50 21.21
N ASP A 288 -9.67 20.30 22.20
CA ASP A 288 -8.81 21.33 22.79
C ASP A 288 -7.53 20.76 23.42
N ALA A 289 -7.50 19.46 23.75
CA ALA A 289 -6.33 18.82 24.35
C ALA A 289 -5.16 18.63 23.37
N TYR A 290 -5.41 18.61 22.04
CA TYR A 290 -4.40 18.23 21.05
C TYR A 290 -4.47 19.00 19.71
N TYR A 291 -5.59 19.65 19.40
CA TYR A 291 -5.86 20.10 18.02
C TYR A 291 -4.97 21.25 17.56
N ASP A 292 -4.67 22.20 18.44
CA ASP A 292 -3.81 23.35 18.10
C ASP A 292 -2.37 22.90 17.80
N GLU A 293 -1.82 22.01 18.63
CA GLU A 293 -0.50 21.41 18.41
C GLU A 293 -0.48 20.60 17.11
N TYR A 294 -1.50 19.78 16.86
CA TYR A 294 -1.63 19.05 15.60
C TYR A 294 -1.68 19.98 14.38
N LYS A 295 -2.42 21.09 14.47
CA LYS A 295 -2.55 22.07 13.38
C LYS A 295 -1.24 22.83 13.16
N ALA A 296 -0.55 23.19 14.23
CA ALA A 296 0.78 23.80 14.19
C ALA A 296 1.76 22.84 13.53
N TYR A 297 1.85 21.59 14.00
CA TYR A 297 2.71 20.55 13.43
C TYR A 297 2.40 20.28 11.96
N LYS A 298 1.11 20.16 11.58
CA LYS A 298 0.72 19.98 10.18
C LYS A 298 1.17 21.15 9.30
N SER A 299 1.14 22.37 9.84
CA SER A 299 1.60 23.58 9.14
C SER A 299 3.12 23.61 9.05
N GLU A 300 3.80 23.23 10.13
CA GLU A 300 5.26 23.11 10.18
C GLU A 300 5.76 22.04 9.21
N ILE A 301 5.21 20.83 9.22
CA ILE A 301 5.55 19.78 8.27
C ILE A 301 5.30 20.23 6.84
N LYS A 302 4.18 20.90 6.56
CA LYS A 302 3.92 21.46 5.23
C LYS A 302 4.97 22.51 4.81
N GLU A 303 5.42 23.35 5.75
CA GLU A 303 6.49 24.33 5.49
C GLU A 303 7.88 23.68 5.46
N LEU A 304 8.14 22.61 6.21
CA LEU A 304 9.39 21.84 6.16
C LEU A 304 9.48 21.08 4.85
N GLU A 305 8.40 20.43 4.44
CA GLU A 305 8.25 19.88 3.09
C GLU A 305 8.59 20.97 2.08
N LYS A 306 7.95 22.15 2.14
CA LYS A 306 8.25 23.31 1.27
C LYS A 306 9.71 23.78 1.33
N LYS A 307 10.34 23.80 2.50
CA LYS A 307 11.75 24.19 2.67
C LYS A 307 12.71 23.11 2.18
N VAL A 308 12.39 21.83 2.35
CA VAL A 308 13.11 20.70 1.75
C VAL A 308 12.97 20.78 0.24
N TYR A 309 11.79 21.08 -0.30
CA TYR A 309 11.60 21.39 -1.73
C TYR A 309 12.54 22.52 -2.15
N LEU A 310 12.56 23.66 -1.43
CA LEU A 310 13.44 24.81 -1.73
C LEU A 310 14.93 24.48 -1.59
N LYS A 311 15.36 23.69 -0.60
CA LYS A 311 16.75 23.25 -0.43
C LYS A 311 17.16 22.28 -1.53
N LYS A 312 16.28 21.38 -1.94
CA LYS A 312 16.53 20.52 -3.11
C LYS A 312 16.61 21.35 -4.40
N PHE A 313 15.77 22.39 -4.57
CA PHE A 313 15.89 23.34 -5.68
C PHE A 313 17.18 24.19 -5.62
N ALA A 314 17.60 24.62 -4.43
CA ALA A 314 18.86 25.34 -4.25
C ALA A 314 20.08 24.44 -4.51
N PHE A 315 20.01 23.16 -4.13
CA PHE A 315 21.01 22.16 -4.48
C PHE A 315 21.06 21.93 -6.00
N LEU A 316 19.90 21.84 -6.67
CA LEU A 316 19.84 21.82 -8.14
C LEU A 316 20.47 23.07 -8.76
N ASN A 317 20.32 24.25 -8.15
CA ASN A 317 20.98 25.48 -8.59
C ASN A 317 22.51 25.50 -8.34
N LEU A 318 22.98 24.93 -7.22
CA LEU A 318 24.42 24.80 -6.92
C LEU A 318 25.10 23.81 -7.88
N LEU A 319 24.44 22.70 -8.18
CA LEU A 319 24.88 21.78 -9.22
C LEU A 319 24.91 22.47 -10.58
N LYS A 320 23.96 23.39 -10.81
CA LYS A 320 23.88 24.14 -12.05
C LYS A 320 25.16 24.89 -12.36
N GLU A 321 25.69 25.56 -11.34
CA GLU A 321 26.95 26.29 -11.40
C GLU A 321 28.16 25.34 -11.50
N LYS A 322 28.19 24.29 -10.67
CA LYS A 322 29.33 23.35 -10.60
C LYS A 322 29.52 22.53 -11.88
N TYR A 323 28.44 22.17 -12.58
CA TYR A 323 28.48 21.30 -13.76
C TYR A 323 28.07 22.01 -15.06
N LYS A 324 28.03 23.36 -15.09
CA LYS A 324 27.65 24.19 -16.25
C LYS A 324 26.33 23.76 -16.91
N ILE A 325 25.36 23.35 -16.08
CA ILE A 325 24.03 22.88 -16.52
C ILE A 325 23.21 24.10 -16.96
N LYS A 326 22.53 24.00 -18.11
CA LYS A 326 21.62 25.03 -18.63
C LYS A 326 20.37 25.18 -17.75
N LYS A 327 19.71 26.34 -17.78
CA LYS A 327 18.53 26.61 -16.93
C LYS A 327 17.33 25.77 -17.38
N SER A 328 17.02 24.72 -16.62
CA SER A 328 15.76 23.95 -16.75
C SER A 328 14.58 24.75 -16.16
N LYS A 329 13.38 24.65 -16.75
CA LYS A 329 12.19 25.39 -16.30
C LYS A 329 11.32 24.50 -15.41
N VAL A 330 10.96 24.99 -14.24
CA VAL A 330 10.00 24.30 -13.35
C VAL A 330 8.67 25.04 -13.47
N ASP A 331 7.64 24.38 -13.99
CA ASP A 331 6.30 24.95 -14.10
C ASP A 331 5.42 24.44 -12.95
N PHE A 332 5.02 25.37 -12.08
CA PHE A 332 4.10 25.11 -10.98
C PHE A 332 2.65 25.09 -11.49
N ARG A 333 2.17 23.93 -11.95
CA ARG A 333 0.75 23.76 -12.27
C ARG A 333 0.04 22.95 -11.19
N LYS A 334 -0.79 23.62 -10.39
CA LYS A 334 -1.64 22.98 -9.38
C LYS A 334 -2.81 22.27 -10.05
N LYS A 335 -2.62 21.02 -10.48
CA LYS A 335 -3.71 20.09 -10.80
C LYS A 335 -3.38 18.76 -10.13
N ARG A 336 -4.12 18.40 -9.06
CA ARG A 336 -3.97 17.11 -8.34
C ARG A 336 -2.59 16.84 -7.68
N ASN A 337 -1.93 17.84 -7.10
CA ASN A 337 -0.69 17.70 -6.30
C ASN A 337 0.58 17.19 -7.03
N THR A 338 0.75 17.49 -8.31
CA THR A 338 1.96 17.16 -9.08
C THR A 338 2.76 18.40 -9.48
N TYR A 339 4.08 18.26 -9.56
CA TYR A 339 5.03 19.27 -10.01
C TYR A 339 5.57 18.87 -11.39
N ILE A 340 5.70 19.81 -12.32
CA ILE A 340 6.29 19.53 -13.65
C ILE A 340 7.64 20.24 -13.78
N VAL A 341 8.70 19.48 -13.98
CA VAL A 341 10.07 19.94 -14.20
C VAL A 341 10.47 19.63 -15.63
N ASN A 342 10.68 20.68 -16.43
CA ASN A 342 11.15 20.55 -17.80
C ASN A 342 12.67 20.71 -17.82
N HIS A 343 13.37 19.59 -17.95
CA HIS A 343 14.83 19.54 -18.03
C HIS A 343 15.32 20.00 -19.41
N ASP A 344 16.38 20.82 -19.46
CA ASP A 344 17.07 21.12 -20.71
C ASP A 344 17.68 19.83 -21.28
N LYS A 345 17.45 19.57 -22.58
CA LYS A 345 17.89 18.35 -23.27
C LYS A 345 19.40 18.14 -23.22
N GLU A 346 20.20 19.20 -23.14
CA GLU A 346 21.65 19.07 -23.01
C GLU A 346 22.08 18.66 -21.61
N ASN A 347 21.33 19.06 -20.58
CA ASN A 347 21.62 18.64 -19.20
C ASN A 347 21.42 17.14 -19.01
N LEU A 348 20.41 16.56 -19.66
CA LEU A 348 20.15 15.12 -19.65
C LEU A 348 21.26 14.30 -20.34
N LYS A 349 22.19 14.94 -21.07
CA LYS A 349 23.39 14.29 -21.61
C LYS A 349 24.53 14.22 -20.58
N ASN A 350 24.41 14.92 -19.44
CA ASN A 350 25.42 14.94 -18.39
C ASN A 350 25.17 13.78 -17.39
N PRO A 351 26.07 12.78 -17.29
CA PRO A 351 25.88 11.62 -16.42
C PRO A 351 25.78 11.98 -14.94
N ALA A 352 26.53 13.00 -14.49
CA ALA A 352 26.48 13.47 -13.11
C ALA A 352 25.15 14.18 -12.81
N TYR A 353 24.62 14.94 -13.77
CA TYR A 353 23.28 15.53 -13.64
C TYR A 353 22.21 14.46 -13.48
N ASN A 354 22.20 13.46 -14.37
CA ASN A 354 21.25 12.35 -14.34
C ASN A 354 21.33 11.54 -13.05
N TYR A 355 22.54 11.21 -12.59
CA TYR A 355 22.74 10.54 -11.32
C TYR A 355 22.10 11.33 -10.18
N VAL A 356 22.36 12.63 -10.11
CA VAL A 356 21.91 13.45 -8.98
C VAL A 356 20.39 13.71 -8.99
N ILE A 357 19.78 14.06 -10.14
CA ILE A 357 18.33 14.29 -10.21
C ILE A 357 17.52 13.02 -9.90
N LYS A 358 18.06 11.84 -10.26
CA LYS A 358 17.46 10.53 -9.95
C LYS A 358 17.45 10.23 -8.45
N HIS A 359 18.52 10.58 -7.74
CA HIS A 359 18.63 10.28 -6.30
C HIS A 359 17.97 11.32 -5.39
N ILE A 360 17.74 12.55 -5.86
CA ILE A 360 17.07 13.61 -5.06
C ILE A 360 15.54 13.57 -5.20
N GLY A 361 15.03 12.74 -6.11
CA GLY A 361 13.60 12.59 -6.38
C GLY A 361 13.06 13.65 -7.35
N PHE A 362 13.90 14.17 -8.26
CA PHE A 362 13.48 15.07 -9.34
C PHE A 362 13.38 14.39 -10.70
N TYR A 363 13.56 13.07 -10.74
CA TYR A 363 13.26 12.22 -11.90
C TYR A 363 11.86 11.65 -11.69
N GLY A 364 10.85 12.37 -12.16
CA GLY A 364 9.46 11.99 -12.01
C GLY A 364 9.10 10.67 -12.69
N ILE A 365 7.88 10.16 -12.43
CA ILE A 365 7.32 8.91 -13.01
C ILE A 365 7.46 8.86 -14.54
N ASN A 366 7.45 10.02 -15.19
CA ASN A 366 7.57 10.20 -16.63
C ASN A 366 8.53 11.35 -17.01
N GLU A 367 9.73 11.36 -16.43
CA GLU A 367 10.85 12.27 -16.73
C GLU A 367 10.59 13.78 -16.55
N SER A 368 9.46 14.13 -15.94
CA SER A 368 9.07 15.54 -15.74
C SER A 368 8.01 15.74 -14.67
N THR A 369 7.17 14.74 -14.35
CA THR A 369 6.09 14.90 -13.37
C THR A 369 6.45 14.26 -12.03
N ILE A 370 6.50 15.05 -10.96
CA ILE A 370 6.85 14.60 -9.62
C ILE A 370 5.68 14.79 -8.67
N LYS A 371 5.25 13.73 -7.97
CA LYS A 371 4.24 13.83 -6.90
C LYS A 371 4.90 14.32 -5.61
N SER A 372 4.11 14.99 -4.76
CA SER A 372 4.58 15.40 -3.43
C SER A 372 5.10 14.22 -2.57
N SER A 373 4.52 13.03 -2.73
CA SER A 373 4.93 11.81 -2.00
C SER A 373 6.23 11.18 -2.52
N GLU A 374 6.65 11.50 -3.74
CA GLU A 374 7.86 10.94 -4.36
C GLU A 374 9.10 11.74 -4.00
N ILE A 375 8.89 12.97 -3.55
CA ILE A 375 9.96 13.85 -3.09
C ILE A 375 10.20 13.56 -1.60
N GLY A 376 10.93 12.49 -1.31
CA GLY A 376 11.22 12.06 0.06
C GLY A 376 11.76 10.64 0.22
N VAL A 377 11.62 9.78 -0.80
CA VAL A 377 11.99 8.36 -0.69
C VAL A 377 13.50 8.10 -0.88
N ASN A 378 14.34 9.14 -0.95
CA ASN A 378 15.80 8.94 -0.88
C ASN A 378 16.50 10.07 -0.13
N TYR A 379 17.48 9.63 0.68
CA TYR A 379 18.22 10.33 1.74
C TYR A 379 17.52 10.40 3.10
N LEU A 380 17.39 9.24 3.76
CA LEU A 380 17.63 9.05 5.22
C LEU A 380 17.36 7.62 5.73
N TYR A 381 17.13 6.62 4.87
CA TYR A 381 17.25 5.21 5.24
C TYR A 381 18.58 4.64 4.72
N THR A 382 19.57 4.63 5.61
CA THR A 382 20.60 3.58 5.69
C THR A 382 20.46 2.91 7.03
#